data_AF-A0A0D9S0H7-F1
#
_entry.id   AF-A0A0D9S0H7-F1
#
_cell.length_a   1.000
_cell.length_b   1.000
_cell.length_c   1.000
_cell.angle_alpha   90.00
_cell.angle_beta   90.00
_cell.angle_gamma   90.00
#
_symmetry.space_group_name_H-M   'P 1'
#
loop_
_entity.id
_entity.type
_entity.pdbx_description
1 polymer ?
#
loop_
_entity_poly.entity_id
_entity_poly.type
_entity_poly.pdbx_seq_one_letter_code
_entity_poly.pdbx_strand_id
1 'polypeptide(L)'
;MSVLSLLAKCRVVITFNQGLRGGRVMELKKIVDEAVKHCPTVQRVLVAHRTDNKVHMGDLDVPLEQEMAKEDPVCVPESMGSEDVLFMLYTSGSTGMPKGIVHTQAGYLLYAALTHKLVFDHRPGDIFGCVADIGWITGHSYVVYGPLCNGATSVLFESTPVYPNAGRYWETVERLKINQFYGAPTAVRLLLKYGDAWVKKYDRSSLRTLGSVGEPINCEAWEWLHRVVGDSRCTLVDTWWQTETGGICIAPRPSEEGAEILPGMAMRPFFGIVPVLMDEKGSVVEGSNVSGALCISQAWPGMARTIYGDHQRFVDAYFKAYPGYYFTGDGAHGTEGGYYQITGRMDDVINISGHRLGTAEIEDAIADHPAVPESAVIGYPHDIKGEGECPREELLPDC
;
A
#
# COMPACT_ATOMS: atom_id res chain seq x y z
N MET A 1 -6.83 -10.08 18.52
CA MET A 1 -6.44 -11.32 17.79
C MET A 1 -5.25 -11.13 16.85
N SER A 2 -5.09 -9.98 16.16
CA SER A 2 -3.99 -9.77 15.21
C SER A 2 -2.58 -9.84 15.82
N VAL A 3 -2.31 -9.06 16.88
CA VAL A 3 -0.98 -9.04 17.55
C VAL A 3 -0.60 -10.40 18.15
N LEU A 4 -1.57 -11.13 18.69
CA LEU A 4 -1.37 -12.47 19.25
C LEU A 4 -0.91 -13.47 18.18
N SER A 5 -1.43 -13.35 16.95
CA SER A 5 -1.03 -14.22 15.84
C SER A 5 0.39 -13.92 15.31
N LEU A 6 0.83 -12.65 15.42
CA LEU A 6 2.19 -12.21 15.08
C LEU A 6 3.22 -12.75 16.07
N LEU A 7 2.87 -12.79 17.36
CA LEU A 7 3.80 -13.12 18.45
C LEU A 7 3.85 -14.60 18.81
N ALA A 8 2.89 -15.42 18.38
CA ALA A 8 2.70 -16.80 18.86
C ALA A 8 3.93 -17.71 18.71
N LYS A 9 4.89 -17.38 17.83
CA LYS A 9 6.13 -18.16 17.63
C LYS A 9 7.42 -17.33 17.65
N CYS A 10 7.34 -16.02 17.95
CA CYS A 10 8.52 -15.16 18.03
C CYS A 10 9.20 -15.31 19.40
N ARG A 11 10.54 -15.21 19.43
CA ARG A 11 11.32 -15.21 20.69
C ARG A 11 11.68 -13.81 21.18
N VAL A 12 11.74 -12.84 20.27
CA VAL A 12 12.13 -11.46 20.55
C VAL A 12 11.10 -10.52 19.95
N VAL A 13 10.73 -9.48 20.69
CA VAL A 13 9.90 -8.37 20.22
C VAL A 13 10.73 -7.09 20.29
N ILE A 14 10.71 -6.28 19.23
CA ILE A 14 11.31 -4.94 19.24
C ILE A 14 10.17 -3.93 19.25
N THR A 15 10.20 -2.97 20.17
CA THR A 15 9.19 -1.92 20.31
C THR A 15 9.81 -0.63 20.83
N PHE A 16 9.00 0.42 20.92
CA PHE A 16 9.37 1.66 21.58
C PHE A 16 8.62 1.79 22.92
N ASN A 17 9.15 2.60 23.84
CA ASN A 17 8.44 2.92 25.07
C ASN A 17 7.06 3.56 24.76
N GLN A 18 7.03 4.54 23.85
CA GLN A 18 5.82 5.17 23.34
C GLN A 18 5.96 5.53 21.86
N GLY A 19 4.85 5.67 21.15
CA GLY A 19 4.81 6.23 19.79
C GLY A 19 4.36 7.69 19.82
N LEU A 20 4.82 8.50 18.87
CA LEU A 20 4.35 9.88 18.68
C LEU A 20 3.80 10.05 17.27
N ARG A 21 2.51 10.38 17.15
CA ARG A 21 1.88 10.59 15.85
C ARG A 21 0.84 11.70 15.91
N GLY A 22 0.96 12.70 15.05
CA GLY A 22 0.03 13.83 14.97
C GLY A 22 -0.15 14.59 16.29
N GLY A 23 0.93 14.72 17.08
CA GLY A 23 0.89 15.35 18.41
C GLY A 23 0.30 14.48 19.52
N ARG A 24 -0.06 13.23 19.25
CA ARG A 24 -0.61 12.29 20.23
C ARG A 24 0.43 11.25 20.63
N VAL A 25 0.41 10.91 21.92
CA VAL A 25 1.21 9.82 22.50
C VAL A 25 0.45 8.51 22.38
N MET A 26 1.11 7.47 21.89
CA MET A 26 0.62 6.09 21.85
C MET A 26 1.38 5.24 22.87
N GLU A 27 0.65 4.61 23.78
CA GLU A 27 1.23 3.75 24.83
C GLU A 27 1.67 2.37 24.29
N LEU A 28 2.64 2.36 23.37
CA LEU A 28 3.10 1.16 22.67
C LEU A 28 3.57 0.06 23.63
N LYS A 29 4.39 0.41 24.63
CA LYS A 29 4.89 -0.57 25.61
C LYS A 29 3.76 -1.25 26.38
N LYS A 30 2.71 -0.51 26.76
CA LYS A 30 1.54 -1.06 27.45
C LYS A 30 0.79 -2.07 26.58
N ILE A 31 0.68 -1.81 25.27
CA ILE A 31 0.04 -2.75 24.33
C ILE A 31 0.88 -4.02 24.18
N VAL A 32 2.21 -3.88 24.09
CA VAL A 32 3.13 -5.01 24.01
C VAL A 32 3.07 -5.87 25.29
N ASP A 33 3.05 -5.25 26.46
CA ASP A 33 2.96 -5.96 27.74
C ASP A 33 1.71 -6.83 27.83
N GLU A 34 0.57 -6.30 27.39
CA GLU A 34 -0.68 -7.07 27.38
C GLU A 34 -0.62 -8.23 26.39
N ALA A 35 -0.02 -8.03 25.22
CA ALA A 35 0.11 -9.09 24.22
C ALA A 35 1.08 -10.19 24.67
N VAL A 36 2.24 -9.83 25.24
CA VAL A 36 3.29 -10.77 25.65
C VAL A 36 2.84 -11.72 26.76
N LYS A 37 1.90 -11.31 27.64
CA LYS A 37 1.28 -12.20 28.65
C LYS A 37 0.66 -13.46 28.05
N HIS A 38 0.22 -13.39 26.80
CA HIS A 38 -0.41 -14.49 26.08
C HIS A 38 0.53 -15.18 25.08
N CYS A 39 1.81 -14.81 25.06
CA CYS A 39 2.80 -15.30 24.11
C CYS A 39 4.00 -15.92 24.85
N PRO A 40 3.86 -17.17 25.34
CA PRO A 40 4.89 -17.82 26.18
C PRO A 40 6.20 -18.11 25.45
N THR A 41 6.24 -17.95 24.13
CA THR A 41 7.43 -18.09 23.29
C THR A 41 8.35 -16.87 23.34
N VAL A 42 7.83 -15.70 23.74
CA VAL A 42 8.61 -14.47 23.85
C VAL A 42 9.53 -14.55 25.06
N GLN A 43 10.82 -14.35 24.83
CA GLN A 43 11.89 -14.44 25.84
C GLN A 43 12.51 -13.08 26.16
N ARG A 44 12.44 -12.14 25.21
CA ARG A 44 12.99 -10.78 25.35
C ARG A 44 12.11 -9.77 24.62
N VAL A 45 12.00 -8.58 25.20
CA VAL A 45 11.41 -7.41 24.56
C VAL A 45 12.45 -6.30 24.56
N LEU A 46 12.97 -5.95 23.39
CA LEU A 46 13.89 -4.84 23.22
C LEU A 46 13.08 -3.55 23.11
N VAL A 47 13.24 -2.64 24.07
CA VAL A 47 12.47 -1.41 24.18
C VAL A 47 13.37 -0.22 23.87
N ALA A 48 13.11 0.43 22.73
CA ALA A 48 13.77 1.65 22.31
C ALA A 48 13.14 2.90 22.97
N HIS A 49 13.96 3.90 23.23
CA HIS A 49 13.57 5.15 23.87
C HIS A 49 13.13 6.20 22.84
N ARG A 50 11.83 6.47 22.76
CA ARG A 50 11.23 7.44 21.85
C ARG A 50 10.82 8.75 22.52
N THR A 51 10.36 8.70 23.77
CA THR A 51 9.92 9.85 24.58
C THR A 51 10.53 9.77 25.98
N ASP A 52 10.68 10.90 26.68
CA ASP A 52 11.20 10.92 28.06
C ASP A 52 10.21 10.39 29.12
N ASN A 53 9.00 9.97 28.69
CA ASN A 53 8.01 9.41 29.59
C ASN A 53 8.47 8.03 30.09
N LYS A 54 8.39 7.85 31.41
CA LYS A 54 8.71 6.57 32.04
C LYS A 54 7.61 5.56 31.76
N VAL A 55 8.02 4.37 31.33
CA VAL A 55 7.15 3.20 31.15
C VAL A 55 7.56 2.07 32.08
N HIS A 56 6.65 1.15 32.36
CA HIS A 56 6.98 -0.05 33.13
C HIS A 56 7.90 -0.96 32.30
N MET A 57 8.98 -1.42 32.94
CA MET A 57 9.92 -2.42 32.42
C MET A 57 9.84 -3.63 33.35
N GLY A 58 9.36 -4.75 32.84
CA GLY A 58 9.32 -6.05 33.50
C GLY A 58 10.55 -6.91 33.17
N ASP A 59 10.53 -8.16 33.65
CA ASP A 59 11.71 -9.04 33.64
C ASP A 59 12.19 -9.45 32.23
N LEU A 60 11.32 -9.40 31.22
CA LEU A 60 11.66 -9.72 29.83
C LEU A 60 12.20 -8.50 29.07
N ASP A 61 12.04 -7.30 29.61
CA ASP A 61 12.31 -6.06 28.89
C ASP A 61 13.77 -5.64 29.03
N VAL A 62 14.36 -5.24 27.90
CA VAL A 62 15.75 -4.81 27.82
C VAL A 62 15.81 -3.47 27.09
N PRO A 63 16.43 -2.41 27.66
CA PRO A 63 16.62 -1.15 26.96
C PRO A 63 17.49 -1.33 25.71
N LEU A 64 16.93 -1.10 24.52
CA LEU A 64 17.59 -1.43 23.26
C LEU A 64 18.91 -0.66 23.09
N GLU A 65 18.92 0.64 23.38
CA GLU A 65 20.10 1.50 23.20
C GLU A 65 21.26 1.09 24.11
N GLN A 66 20.95 0.56 25.30
CA GLN A 66 21.98 0.10 26.24
C GLN A 66 22.66 -1.18 25.77
N GLU A 67 21.91 -2.10 25.15
CA GLU A 67 22.51 -3.29 24.54
C GLU A 67 23.26 -2.95 23.26
N MET A 68 22.69 -2.10 22.39
CA MET A 68 23.38 -1.65 21.18
C MET A 68 24.73 -0.98 21.49
N ALA A 69 24.84 -0.25 22.60
CA ALA A 69 26.09 0.39 23.02
C ALA A 69 27.20 -0.58 23.46
N LYS A 70 26.88 -1.87 23.68
CA LYS A 70 27.84 -2.92 24.05
C LYS A 70 28.36 -3.69 22.84
N GLU A 71 27.73 -3.52 21.68
CA GLU A 71 28.03 -4.26 20.46
C GLU A 71 28.90 -3.44 19.49
N ASP A 72 29.57 -4.14 18.57
CA ASP A 72 30.35 -3.48 17.52
C ASP A 72 29.44 -2.79 16.50
N PRO A 73 29.85 -1.62 15.94
CA PRO A 73 29.08 -0.92 14.91
C PRO A 73 29.08 -1.64 13.55
N VAL A 74 29.81 -2.74 13.43
CA VAL A 74 29.93 -3.55 12.20
C VAL A 74 29.60 -5.00 12.55
N CYS A 75 28.58 -5.54 11.90
CA CYS A 75 28.23 -6.95 11.94
C CYS A 75 28.35 -7.54 10.52
N VAL A 76 29.05 -8.67 10.38
CA VAL A 76 29.17 -9.35 9.09
C VAL A 76 27.79 -9.88 8.68
N PRO A 77 27.28 -9.56 7.48
CA PRO A 77 25.97 -10.04 7.05
C PRO A 77 26.01 -11.56 6.86
N GLU A 78 24.98 -12.25 7.34
CA GLU A 78 24.80 -13.68 7.10
C GLU A 78 24.53 -13.94 5.61
N SER A 79 25.14 -14.99 5.06
CA SER A 79 24.91 -15.38 3.67
C SER A 79 23.60 -16.16 3.55
N MET A 80 22.57 -15.53 2.99
CA MET A 80 21.25 -16.15 2.81
C MET A 80 21.08 -16.74 1.40
N GLY A 81 20.34 -17.84 1.29
CA GLY A 81 19.86 -18.37 0.02
C GLY A 81 18.77 -17.49 -0.59
N SER A 82 18.63 -17.53 -1.92
CA SER A 82 17.64 -16.72 -2.64
C SER A 82 16.19 -16.91 -2.18
N GLU A 83 15.84 -18.13 -1.76
CA GLU A 83 14.50 -18.52 -1.30
C GLU A 83 14.39 -18.63 0.22
N ASP A 84 15.40 -18.16 0.97
CA ASP A 84 15.24 -18.00 2.41
C ASP A 84 14.20 -16.92 2.72
N VAL A 85 13.52 -17.06 3.85
CA VAL A 85 12.52 -16.09 4.29
C VAL A 85 13.20 -14.74 4.57
N LEU A 86 12.68 -13.68 3.97
CA LEU A 86 13.09 -12.30 4.27
C LEU A 86 12.22 -11.72 5.38
N PHE A 87 10.89 -11.77 5.21
CA PHE A 87 9.95 -11.32 6.23
C PHE A 87 8.60 -12.03 6.13
N MET A 88 7.81 -11.86 7.18
CA MET A 88 6.39 -12.21 7.23
C MET A 88 5.58 -10.93 7.47
N LEU A 89 4.56 -10.68 6.66
CA LEU A 89 3.67 -9.55 6.83
C LEU A 89 2.23 -10.06 6.98
N TYR A 90 1.60 -9.71 8.10
CA TYR A 90 0.26 -10.20 8.41
C TYR A 90 -0.81 -9.29 7.80
N THR A 91 -1.67 -9.85 6.95
CA THR A 91 -2.81 -9.15 6.36
C THR A 91 -4.13 -9.61 6.98
N SER A 92 -5.11 -8.71 7.04
CA SER A 92 -6.49 -9.06 7.39
C SER A 92 -7.14 -9.78 6.21
N GLY A 93 -7.38 -11.09 6.32
CA GLY A 93 -8.19 -11.80 5.34
C GLY A 93 -9.68 -11.61 5.59
N SER A 94 -10.50 -11.65 4.53
CA SER A 94 -11.97 -11.61 4.59
C SER A 94 -12.58 -12.70 5.49
N THR A 95 -11.86 -13.81 5.71
CA THR A 95 -12.30 -14.96 6.53
C THR A 95 -11.90 -14.87 8.02
N GLY A 96 -11.42 -13.73 8.50
CA GLY A 96 -11.30 -13.42 9.94
C GLY A 96 -9.98 -13.78 10.64
N MET A 97 -9.23 -14.78 10.17
CA MET A 97 -7.88 -15.07 10.69
C MET A 97 -6.79 -14.35 9.88
N PRO A 98 -5.88 -13.59 10.51
CA PRO A 98 -4.76 -12.96 9.80
C PRO A 98 -3.93 -13.96 8.97
N LYS A 99 -3.43 -13.52 7.82
CA LYS A 99 -2.57 -14.31 6.93
C LYS A 99 -1.14 -13.79 7.03
N GLY A 100 -0.20 -14.58 7.54
CA GLY A 100 1.22 -14.22 7.53
C GLY A 100 1.82 -14.46 6.15
N ILE A 101 1.76 -13.47 5.26
CA ILE A 101 2.30 -13.56 3.90
C ILE A 101 3.83 -13.60 3.96
N VAL A 102 4.42 -14.60 3.30
CA VAL A 102 5.87 -14.84 3.29
C VAL A 102 6.50 -14.37 1.98
N HIS A 103 7.52 -13.52 2.10
CA HIS A 103 8.39 -13.11 0.99
C HIS A 103 9.82 -13.61 1.20
N THR A 104 10.52 -13.90 0.10
CA THR A 104 11.88 -14.45 0.12
C THR A 104 12.93 -13.44 -0.33
N GLN A 105 14.20 -13.70 -0.01
CA GLN A 105 15.31 -12.76 -0.17
C GLN A 105 15.44 -12.17 -1.59
N ALA A 106 15.88 -12.98 -2.57
CA ALA A 106 16.35 -12.44 -3.85
C ALA A 106 15.21 -11.90 -4.72
N GLY A 107 14.11 -12.65 -4.82
CA GLY A 107 12.98 -12.30 -5.69
C GLY A 107 12.29 -11.00 -5.25
N TYR A 108 12.03 -10.85 -3.95
CA TYR A 108 11.40 -9.66 -3.40
C TYR A 108 12.31 -8.42 -3.53
N LEU A 109 13.58 -8.52 -3.13
CA LEU A 109 14.52 -7.40 -3.19
C LEU A 109 14.74 -6.92 -4.62
N LEU A 110 14.92 -7.85 -5.57
CA LEU A 110 15.03 -7.52 -7.00
C LEU A 110 13.78 -6.78 -7.49
N TYR A 111 12.60 -7.29 -7.16
CA TYR A 111 11.35 -6.73 -7.67
C TYR A 111 11.06 -5.34 -7.08
N ALA A 112 11.22 -5.17 -5.76
CA ALA A 112 11.07 -3.88 -5.10
C ALA A 112 12.10 -2.84 -5.60
N ALA A 113 13.35 -3.24 -5.81
CA ALA A 113 14.38 -2.36 -6.36
C ALA A 113 14.06 -1.95 -7.81
N LEU A 114 13.63 -2.88 -8.65
CA LEU A 114 13.36 -2.63 -10.06
C LEU A 114 12.12 -1.74 -10.25
N THR A 115 11.04 -2.04 -9.55
CA THR A 115 9.80 -1.24 -9.59
C THR A 115 10.02 0.15 -9.03
N HIS A 116 10.72 0.29 -7.88
CA HIS A 116 11.11 1.60 -7.36
C HIS A 116 11.89 2.40 -8.41
N LYS A 117 12.92 1.79 -9.00
CA LYS A 117 13.80 2.48 -9.95
C LYS A 117 13.05 2.96 -11.19
N LEU A 118 12.25 2.09 -11.79
CA LEU A 118 11.68 2.33 -13.12
C LEU A 118 10.33 3.03 -13.09
N VAL A 119 9.46 2.71 -12.13
CA VAL A 119 8.14 3.36 -12.03
C VAL A 119 8.29 4.81 -11.59
N PHE A 120 9.22 5.08 -10.67
CA PHE A 120 9.41 6.42 -10.13
C PHE A 120 10.50 7.25 -10.82
N ASP A 121 11.16 6.70 -11.85
CA ASP A 121 12.32 7.31 -12.53
C ASP A 121 13.38 7.78 -11.51
N HIS A 122 13.76 6.88 -10.61
CA HIS A 122 14.75 7.18 -9.57
C HIS A 122 16.14 7.34 -10.19
N ARG A 123 16.84 8.40 -9.77
CA ARG A 123 18.18 8.76 -10.19
C ARG A 123 19.11 8.83 -8.97
N PRO A 124 20.40 8.50 -9.11
CA PRO A 124 21.36 8.63 -8.02
C PRO A 124 21.34 10.04 -7.41
N GLY A 125 21.24 10.09 -6.08
CA GLY A 125 21.13 11.35 -5.32
C GLY A 125 19.71 11.85 -5.09
N ASP A 126 18.69 11.22 -5.68
CA ASP A 126 17.30 11.57 -5.38
C ASP A 126 16.90 11.24 -3.94
N ILE A 127 15.91 12.01 -3.47
CA ILE A 127 15.23 11.82 -2.20
C ILE A 127 13.82 11.32 -2.46
N PHE A 128 13.56 10.07 -2.05
CA PHE A 128 12.29 9.37 -2.20
C PHE A 128 11.42 9.56 -0.96
N GLY A 129 10.26 10.20 -1.13
CA GLY A 129 9.32 10.56 -0.08
C GLY A 129 8.06 9.70 -0.09
N CYS A 130 8.16 8.45 0.38
CA CYS A 130 6.98 7.63 0.65
C CYS A 130 6.46 7.88 2.07
N VAL A 131 5.24 8.38 2.19
CA VAL A 131 4.62 8.73 3.48
C VAL A 131 3.79 7.59 4.09
N ALA A 132 3.91 6.39 3.55
CA ALA A 132 3.27 5.19 4.08
C ALA A 132 3.95 4.68 5.37
N ASP A 133 3.19 3.99 6.21
CA ASP A 133 3.69 3.35 7.42
C ASP A 133 4.39 2.01 7.09
N ILE A 134 5.49 1.71 7.80
CA ILE A 134 6.27 0.46 7.64
C ILE A 134 5.51 -0.79 8.09
N GLY A 135 4.40 -0.66 8.80
CA GLY A 135 3.47 -1.76 9.11
C GLY A 135 2.70 -2.29 7.90
N TRP A 136 2.77 -1.62 6.74
CA TRP A 136 2.16 -2.08 5.48
C TRP A 136 3.21 -2.46 4.45
N ILE A 137 2.77 -3.19 3.41
CA ILE A 137 3.66 -3.61 2.33
C ILE A 137 4.26 -2.39 1.59
N THR A 138 3.53 -1.28 1.46
CA THR A 138 4.05 -0.04 0.87
C THR A 138 5.27 0.48 1.61
N GLY A 139 5.25 0.46 2.95
CA GLY A 139 6.41 0.84 3.73
C GLY A 139 7.57 -0.16 3.61
N HIS A 140 7.29 -1.46 3.56
CA HIS A 140 8.33 -2.46 3.29
C HIS A 140 9.01 -2.19 1.93
N SER A 141 8.23 -2.19 0.85
CA SER A 141 8.78 -2.13 -0.51
C SER A 141 9.31 -0.74 -0.87
N TYR A 142 8.68 0.34 -0.41
CA TYR A 142 8.94 1.71 -0.90
C TYR A 142 9.33 2.73 0.17
N VAL A 143 9.37 2.37 1.46
CA VAL A 143 10.12 3.17 2.46
C VAL A 143 11.48 2.51 2.74
N VAL A 144 11.54 1.18 2.80
CA VAL A 144 12.76 0.45 3.17
C VAL A 144 13.44 -0.15 1.94
N TYR A 145 12.96 -1.28 1.43
CA TYR A 145 13.76 -2.14 0.56
C TYR A 145 14.07 -1.52 -0.80
N GLY A 146 13.08 -1.10 -1.57
CA GLY A 146 13.27 -0.59 -2.94
C GLY A 146 14.22 0.62 -3.03
N PRO A 147 13.99 1.70 -2.25
CA PRO A 147 14.90 2.84 -2.21
C PRO A 147 16.30 2.48 -1.72
N LEU A 148 16.43 1.74 -0.61
CA LEU A 148 17.75 1.44 -0.03
C LEU A 148 18.56 0.47 -0.91
N CYS A 149 17.91 -0.49 -1.58
CA CYS A 149 18.57 -1.34 -2.58
C CYS A 149 19.12 -0.55 -3.77
N ASN A 150 18.52 0.60 -4.11
CA ASN A 150 19.01 1.50 -5.16
C ASN A 150 20.01 2.55 -4.65
N GLY A 151 20.35 2.55 -3.35
CA GLY A 151 21.21 3.57 -2.75
C GLY A 151 20.55 4.96 -2.67
N ALA A 152 19.21 5.01 -2.68
CA ALA A 152 18.46 6.25 -2.56
C ALA A 152 18.44 6.77 -1.12
N THR A 153 18.17 8.07 -0.95
CA THR A 153 17.73 8.59 0.34
C THR A 153 16.23 8.37 0.48
N SER A 154 15.81 7.65 1.52
CA SER A 154 14.38 7.40 1.80
C SER A 154 13.92 8.20 3.01
N VAL A 155 12.73 8.81 2.90
CA VAL A 155 12.14 9.60 3.99
C VAL A 155 11.24 8.72 4.86
N LEU A 156 11.55 8.64 6.15
CA LEU A 156 10.65 8.06 7.16
C LEU A 156 9.78 9.17 7.76
N PHE A 157 8.48 9.15 7.48
CA PHE A 157 7.54 10.18 7.93
C PHE A 157 6.67 9.67 9.09
N GLU A 158 6.88 10.21 10.29
CA GLU A 158 6.20 9.76 11.52
C GLU A 158 4.92 10.57 11.85
N SER A 159 4.64 11.66 11.13
CA SER A 159 3.51 12.55 11.44
C SER A 159 2.22 12.17 10.72
N THR A 160 1.28 13.11 10.64
CA THR A 160 0.07 13.01 9.80
C THR A 160 0.10 14.10 8.74
N PRO A 161 -0.68 13.97 7.64
CA PRO A 161 -0.74 15.00 6.59
C PRO A 161 -1.13 16.40 7.10
N VAL A 162 -1.80 16.46 8.27
CA VAL A 162 -2.44 17.67 8.80
C VAL A 162 -1.83 18.18 10.11
N TYR A 163 -0.73 17.59 10.60
CA TYR A 163 -0.09 18.04 11.86
C TYR A 163 1.29 18.67 11.62
N PRO A 164 1.52 19.93 12.04
CA PRO A 164 0.61 20.80 12.82
C PRO A 164 -0.46 21.51 11.98
N ASN A 165 -0.41 21.41 10.65
CA ASN A 165 -1.41 21.94 9.73
C ASN A 165 -1.42 21.16 8.41
N ALA A 166 -2.38 21.44 7.52
CA ALA A 166 -2.56 20.79 6.21
C ALA A 166 -1.42 21.07 5.20
N GLY A 167 -0.43 21.89 5.57
CA GLY A 167 0.78 22.10 4.79
C GLY A 167 1.88 21.06 5.04
N ARG A 168 1.69 20.08 5.93
CA ARG A 168 2.81 19.30 6.48
C ARG A 168 3.59 18.49 5.44
N TYR A 169 2.91 17.86 4.48
CA TYR A 169 3.59 17.14 3.41
C TYR A 169 4.42 18.08 2.54
N TRP A 170 3.87 19.24 2.19
CA TRP A 170 4.49 20.20 1.28
C TRP A 170 5.67 20.94 1.93
N GLU A 171 5.56 21.24 3.23
CA GLU A 171 6.70 21.68 4.05
C GLU A 171 7.82 20.65 4.02
N THR A 172 7.48 19.36 4.15
CA THR A 172 8.48 18.29 4.16
C THR A 172 9.15 18.16 2.79
N VAL A 173 8.38 18.30 1.70
CA VAL A 173 8.91 18.37 0.33
C VAL A 173 9.88 19.53 0.17
N GLU A 174 9.51 20.74 0.58
CA GLU A 174 10.36 21.93 0.46
C GLU A 174 11.66 21.80 1.27
N ARG A 175 11.53 21.41 2.54
CA ARG A 175 12.66 21.31 3.48
C ARG A 175 13.66 20.24 3.09
N LEU A 176 13.17 19.07 2.65
CA LEU A 176 14.02 17.94 2.28
C LEU A 176 14.35 17.89 0.79
N LYS A 177 13.77 18.78 -0.04
CA LYS A 177 13.92 18.76 -1.51
C LYS A 177 13.58 17.40 -2.12
N ILE A 178 12.46 16.82 -1.67
CA ILE A 178 11.96 15.52 -2.15
C ILE A 178 11.76 15.55 -3.67
N ASN A 179 12.18 14.48 -4.35
CA ASN A 179 12.06 14.34 -5.81
C ASN A 179 10.85 13.51 -6.23
N GLN A 180 10.52 12.49 -5.45
CA GLN A 180 9.36 11.65 -5.68
C GLN A 180 8.51 11.60 -4.41
N PHE A 181 7.23 11.94 -4.53
CA PHE A 181 6.28 11.86 -3.42
C PHE A 181 5.32 10.70 -3.67
N TYR A 182 5.13 9.83 -2.68
CA TYR A 182 4.30 8.63 -2.81
C TYR A 182 3.38 8.46 -1.60
N GLY A 183 2.08 8.40 -1.84
CA GLY A 183 1.06 8.31 -0.79
C GLY A 183 -0.28 7.77 -1.29
N ALA A 184 -1.23 7.60 -0.37
CA ALA A 184 -2.54 7.06 -0.68
C ALA A 184 -3.55 8.15 -1.11
N PRO A 185 -4.50 7.83 -2.00
CA PRO A 185 -5.60 8.72 -2.39
C PRO A 185 -6.38 9.30 -1.21
N THR A 186 -6.61 8.53 -0.14
CA THR A 186 -7.30 8.98 1.07
C THR A 186 -6.66 10.25 1.66
N ALA A 187 -5.33 10.30 1.71
CA ALA A 187 -4.61 11.47 2.21
C ALA A 187 -4.69 12.66 1.24
N VAL A 188 -4.72 12.37 -0.07
CA VAL A 188 -4.85 13.38 -1.13
C VAL A 188 -6.23 14.03 -1.07
N ARG A 189 -7.30 13.21 -1.05
CA ARG A 189 -8.69 13.68 -0.89
C ARG A 189 -8.86 14.51 0.38
N LEU A 190 -8.23 14.11 1.49
CA LEU A 190 -8.24 14.91 2.72
C LEU A 190 -7.60 16.29 2.51
N LEU A 191 -6.42 16.36 1.89
CA LEU A 191 -5.69 17.61 1.72
C LEU A 191 -6.34 18.55 0.69
N LEU A 192 -6.96 17.99 -0.34
CA LEU A 192 -7.77 18.71 -1.32
C LEU A 192 -8.84 19.59 -0.62
N LYS A 193 -9.51 19.06 0.41
CA LYS A 193 -10.56 19.76 1.18
C LYS A 193 -10.05 21.01 1.93
N TYR A 194 -8.75 21.09 2.25
CA TYR A 194 -8.17 22.26 2.92
C TYR A 194 -7.83 23.41 1.96
N GLY A 195 -7.92 23.16 0.65
CA GLY A 195 -7.66 24.13 -0.41
C GLY A 195 -6.19 24.32 -0.76
N ASP A 196 -5.97 24.85 -1.96
CA ASP A 196 -4.66 24.95 -2.59
C ASP A 196 -3.64 25.83 -1.85
N ALA A 197 -4.10 26.77 -1.03
CA ALA A 197 -3.24 27.75 -0.36
C ALA A 197 -2.18 27.07 0.52
N TRP A 198 -2.51 25.94 1.14
CA TRP A 198 -1.56 25.15 1.94
C TRP A 198 -0.47 24.51 1.10
N VAL A 199 -0.76 24.19 -0.16
CA VAL A 199 0.17 23.55 -1.08
C VAL A 199 1.04 24.60 -1.76
N LYS A 200 0.42 25.67 -2.27
CA LYS A 200 1.06 26.79 -2.98
C LYS A 200 1.97 27.65 -2.11
N LYS A 201 1.88 27.50 -0.78
CA LYS A 201 2.74 28.18 0.20
C LYS A 201 4.21 27.70 0.16
N TYR A 202 4.46 26.47 -0.29
CA TYR A 202 5.78 25.83 -0.20
C TYR A 202 6.38 25.59 -1.59
N ASP A 203 7.71 25.71 -1.70
CA ASP A 203 8.45 25.35 -2.91
C ASP A 203 8.48 23.83 -3.12
N ARG A 204 7.87 23.39 -4.23
CA ARG A 204 7.79 21.99 -4.65
C ARG A 204 8.52 21.73 -5.97
N SER A 205 9.37 22.66 -6.39
CA SER A 205 10.09 22.58 -7.66
C SER A 205 11.01 21.36 -7.78
N SER A 206 11.44 20.77 -6.66
CA SER A 206 12.24 19.55 -6.61
C SER A 206 11.49 18.29 -7.04
N LEU A 207 10.15 18.28 -6.96
CA LEU A 207 9.33 17.14 -7.34
C LEU A 207 9.39 16.91 -8.85
N ARG A 208 9.44 15.63 -9.21
CA ARG A 208 9.40 15.14 -10.59
C ARG A 208 8.37 14.03 -10.78
N THR A 209 8.15 13.21 -9.75
CA THR A 209 7.18 12.12 -9.78
C THR A 209 6.26 12.20 -8.58
N LEU A 210 4.96 12.05 -8.83
CA LEU A 210 3.92 11.87 -7.83
C LEU A 210 3.39 10.46 -7.99
N GLY A 211 3.17 9.74 -6.89
CA GLY A 211 2.62 8.40 -6.91
C GLY A 211 1.38 8.28 -6.05
N SER A 212 0.42 7.48 -6.53
CA SER A 212 -0.79 7.05 -5.84
C SER A 212 -0.78 5.53 -5.64
N VAL A 213 -1.27 5.06 -4.49
CA VAL A 213 -1.33 3.63 -4.15
C VAL A 213 -2.42 3.28 -3.15
N GLY A 214 -2.91 2.05 -3.26
CA GLY A 214 -3.66 1.35 -2.22
C GLY A 214 -5.16 1.35 -2.44
N GLU A 215 -5.68 2.37 -3.10
CA GLU A 215 -7.08 2.53 -3.48
C GLU A 215 -7.15 3.15 -4.89
N PRO A 216 -8.26 2.98 -5.62
CA PRO A 216 -8.52 3.78 -6.81
C PRO A 216 -8.43 5.28 -6.50
N ILE A 217 -7.80 6.03 -7.39
CA ILE A 217 -7.76 7.49 -7.32
C ILE A 217 -8.83 8.08 -8.24
N ASN A 218 -9.78 8.82 -7.66
CA ASN A 218 -10.82 9.49 -8.43
C ASN A 218 -10.22 10.62 -9.31
N CYS A 219 -10.93 11.00 -10.37
CA CYS A 219 -10.46 11.98 -11.34
C CYS A 219 -10.11 13.32 -10.68
N GLU A 220 -10.93 13.81 -9.74
CA GLU A 220 -10.68 15.07 -9.05
C GLU A 220 -9.35 15.08 -8.27
N ALA A 221 -9.10 14.04 -7.46
CA ALA A 221 -7.84 13.96 -6.71
C ALA A 221 -6.64 13.78 -7.64
N TRP A 222 -6.79 13.03 -8.73
CA TRP A 222 -5.75 12.87 -9.74
C TRP A 222 -5.42 14.22 -10.39
N GLU A 223 -6.43 14.97 -10.85
CA GLU A 223 -6.25 16.27 -11.46
C GLU A 223 -5.63 17.27 -10.50
N TRP A 224 -6.04 17.27 -9.23
CA TRP A 224 -5.47 18.13 -8.22
C TRP A 224 -4.01 17.80 -7.92
N LEU A 225 -3.64 16.52 -7.78
CA LEU A 225 -2.24 16.12 -7.65
C LEU A 225 -1.42 16.60 -8.85
N HIS A 226 -1.90 16.35 -10.06
CA HIS A 226 -1.15 16.71 -11.26
C HIS A 226 -1.02 18.23 -11.42
N ARG A 227 -2.14 18.97 -11.36
CA ARG A 227 -2.19 20.41 -11.65
C ARG A 227 -1.74 21.27 -10.48
N VAL A 228 -2.22 20.99 -9.26
CA VAL A 228 -1.93 21.82 -8.09
C VAL A 228 -0.63 21.40 -7.45
N VAL A 229 -0.44 20.12 -7.12
CA VAL A 229 0.76 19.65 -6.41
C VAL A 229 1.98 19.60 -7.34
N GLY A 230 1.81 19.03 -8.53
CA GLY A 230 2.88 18.85 -9.51
C GLY A 230 3.10 20.02 -10.46
N ASP A 231 2.30 21.08 -10.37
CA ASP A 231 2.28 22.23 -11.29
C ASP A 231 2.19 21.81 -12.78
N SER A 232 1.52 20.70 -13.06
CA SER A 232 1.45 20.05 -14.39
C SER A 232 2.82 19.68 -15.01
N ARG A 233 3.88 19.63 -14.18
CA ARG A 233 5.24 19.24 -14.59
C ARG A 233 5.59 17.82 -14.17
N CYS A 234 5.05 17.38 -13.03
CA CYS A 234 5.38 16.07 -12.47
C CYS A 234 4.64 14.95 -13.20
N THR A 235 5.34 13.84 -13.42
CA THR A 235 4.69 12.58 -13.83
C THR A 235 3.86 12.06 -12.66
N LEU A 236 2.58 11.75 -12.88
CA LEU A 236 1.72 11.10 -11.88
C LEU A 236 1.54 9.62 -12.24
N VAL A 237 1.97 8.72 -11.35
CA VAL A 237 1.84 7.28 -11.51
C VAL A 237 0.81 6.73 -10.54
N ASP A 238 -0.30 6.22 -11.06
CA ASP A 238 -1.22 5.41 -10.27
C ASP A 238 -0.76 3.96 -10.26
N THR A 239 -0.53 3.39 -9.08
CA THR A 239 0.18 2.12 -8.96
C THR A 239 -0.69 1.06 -8.29
N TRP A 240 -1.04 0.02 -9.07
CA TRP A 240 -1.80 -1.11 -8.56
C TRP A 240 -0.88 -2.30 -8.26
N TRP A 241 -1.08 -2.85 -7.06
CA TRP A 241 -0.40 -4.02 -6.52
C TRP A 241 -0.95 -4.37 -5.14
N GLN A 242 -0.50 -5.50 -4.59
CA GLN A 242 -1.00 -6.08 -3.34
C GLN A 242 0.15 -6.57 -2.44
N THR A 243 -0.16 -6.89 -1.18
CA THR A 243 0.82 -7.44 -0.25
C THR A 243 1.48 -8.71 -0.80
N GLU A 244 0.69 -9.54 -1.45
CA GLU A 244 1.08 -10.81 -2.04
C GLU A 244 1.92 -10.67 -3.32
N THR A 245 1.85 -9.50 -3.97
CA THR A 245 2.63 -9.24 -5.20
C THR A 245 4.04 -8.71 -4.92
N GLY A 246 4.29 -8.23 -3.69
CA GLY A 246 5.58 -7.73 -3.23
C GLY A 246 6.00 -6.36 -3.78
N GLY A 247 5.55 -5.98 -4.98
CA GLY A 247 5.85 -4.70 -5.61
C GLY A 247 4.82 -4.34 -6.70
N ILE A 248 5.03 -3.21 -7.38
CA ILE A 248 4.08 -2.63 -8.33
C ILE A 248 3.88 -3.59 -9.51
N CYS A 249 2.62 -3.87 -9.86
CA CYS A 249 2.28 -4.80 -10.94
C CYS A 249 1.73 -4.09 -12.18
N ILE A 250 0.94 -3.04 -11.98
CA ILE A 250 0.37 -2.24 -13.08
C ILE A 250 0.56 -0.76 -12.74
N ALA A 251 1.17 -0.01 -13.65
CA ALA A 251 1.41 1.43 -13.51
C ALA A 251 1.59 2.12 -14.87
N PRO A 252 1.36 3.45 -15.00
CA PRO A 252 1.56 4.17 -16.26
C PRO A 252 3.01 4.17 -16.76
N ARG A 253 3.98 4.02 -15.84
CA ARG A 253 5.42 3.98 -16.09
C ARG A 253 6.01 2.67 -15.55
N PRO A 254 7.14 2.18 -16.12
CA PRO A 254 7.89 2.74 -17.26
C PRO A 254 7.13 2.61 -18.58
N SER A 255 7.37 3.55 -19.48
CA SER A 255 6.87 3.54 -20.86
C SER A 255 7.75 4.44 -21.72
N GLU A 256 7.51 4.47 -23.04
CA GLU A 256 8.25 5.34 -23.95
C GLU A 256 8.12 6.82 -23.56
N GLU A 257 9.14 7.62 -23.89
CA GLU A 257 9.12 9.05 -23.64
C GLU A 257 7.92 9.69 -24.37
N GLY A 258 7.17 10.54 -23.67
CA GLY A 258 5.96 11.17 -24.23
C GLY A 258 4.73 10.25 -24.29
N ALA A 259 4.82 8.97 -23.92
CA ALA A 259 3.65 8.09 -23.83
C ALA A 259 2.61 8.67 -22.87
N GLU A 260 1.34 8.56 -23.28
CA GLU A 260 0.21 9.12 -22.54
C GLU A 260 0.04 8.48 -21.16
N ILE A 261 -0.50 9.27 -20.23
CA ILE A 261 -0.98 8.81 -18.93
C ILE A 261 -2.44 9.23 -18.84
N LEU A 262 -3.32 8.24 -18.77
CA LEU A 262 -4.75 8.48 -18.62
C LEU A 262 -5.06 8.74 -17.12
N PRO A 263 -5.80 9.81 -16.80
CA PRO A 263 -6.19 10.10 -15.42
C PRO A 263 -6.92 8.93 -14.75
N GLY A 264 -6.61 8.66 -13.48
CA GLY A 264 -7.31 7.65 -12.68
C GLY A 264 -7.08 6.18 -13.10
N MET A 265 -6.14 5.91 -14.00
CA MET A 265 -5.92 4.58 -14.56
C MET A 265 -4.53 4.03 -14.25
N ALA A 266 -4.46 2.78 -13.80
CA ALA A 266 -3.20 2.07 -13.56
C ALA A 266 -2.45 1.74 -14.87
N MET A 267 -3.17 1.48 -15.95
CA MET A 267 -2.68 1.32 -17.32
C MET A 267 -1.83 0.06 -17.58
N ARG A 268 -0.50 0.14 -17.49
CA ARG A 268 0.38 -0.81 -18.19
C ARG A 268 0.91 -1.88 -17.22
N PRO A 269 0.92 -3.17 -17.59
CA PRO A 269 1.56 -4.18 -16.77
C PRO A 269 3.06 -3.94 -16.71
N PHE A 270 3.63 -4.13 -15.52
CA PHE A 270 5.06 -4.05 -15.27
C PHE A 270 5.78 -5.27 -15.83
N PHE A 271 7.12 -5.21 -15.91
CA PHE A 271 7.91 -6.30 -16.47
C PHE A 271 7.70 -7.63 -15.73
N GLY A 272 7.46 -8.69 -16.50
CA GLY A 272 7.17 -10.03 -15.99
C GLY A 272 5.70 -10.26 -15.62
N ILE A 273 4.89 -9.21 -15.51
CA ILE A 273 3.46 -9.31 -15.23
C ILE A 273 2.70 -9.51 -16.54
N VAL A 274 1.99 -10.63 -16.63
CA VAL A 274 1.14 -10.97 -17.78
C VAL A 274 -0.29 -11.10 -17.28
N PRO A 275 -1.05 -10.00 -17.28
CA PRO A 275 -2.44 -10.01 -16.82
C PRO A 275 -3.35 -10.71 -17.81
N VAL A 276 -4.33 -11.44 -17.28
CA VAL A 276 -5.43 -12.05 -18.04
C VAL A 276 -6.74 -11.76 -17.33
N LEU A 277 -7.82 -11.58 -18.09
CA LEU A 277 -9.16 -11.36 -17.56
C LEU A 277 -9.97 -12.64 -17.71
N MET A 278 -10.56 -13.09 -16.60
CA MET A 278 -11.34 -14.34 -16.55
C MET A 278 -12.82 -14.03 -16.43
N ASP A 279 -13.65 -14.79 -17.16
CA ASP A 279 -15.09 -14.75 -16.99
C ASP A 279 -15.56 -15.55 -15.77
N GLU A 280 -16.88 -15.56 -15.54
CA GLU A 280 -17.51 -16.28 -14.44
C GLU A 280 -17.43 -17.81 -14.57
N LYS A 281 -17.17 -18.31 -15.79
CA LYS A 281 -17.01 -19.73 -16.07
C LYS A 281 -15.55 -20.19 -15.93
N GLY A 282 -14.63 -19.29 -15.59
CA GLY A 282 -13.21 -19.59 -15.48
C GLY A 282 -12.49 -19.70 -16.81
N SER A 283 -13.03 -19.11 -17.87
CA SER A 283 -12.38 -19.02 -19.18
C SER A 283 -11.73 -17.65 -19.38
N VAL A 284 -10.62 -17.61 -20.10
CA VAL A 284 -9.98 -16.35 -20.50
C VAL A 284 -10.93 -15.59 -21.42
N VAL A 285 -11.16 -14.32 -21.12
CA VAL A 285 -11.92 -13.41 -21.99
C VAL A 285 -10.99 -12.92 -23.08
N GLU A 286 -11.25 -13.35 -24.31
CA GLU A 286 -10.48 -12.93 -25.48
C GLU A 286 -11.01 -11.62 -26.06
N GLY A 287 -10.11 -10.84 -26.68
CA GLY A 287 -10.45 -9.60 -27.39
C GLY A 287 -9.98 -8.32 -26.69
N SER A 288 -10.28 -7.20 -27.32
CA SER A 288 -10.08 -5.85 -26.79
C SER A 288 -11.35 -5.36 -26.08
N ASN A 289 -11.18 -4.43 -25.14
CA ASN A 289 -12.30 -3.77 -24.46
C ASN A 289 -13.19 -4.74 -23.65
N VAL A 290 -12.56 -5.55 -22.80
CA VAL A 290 -13.21 -6.63 -22.04
C VAL A 290 -13.02 -6.44 -20.54
N SER A 291 -13.96 -6.94 -19.74
CA SER A 291 -13.91 -6.88 -18.28
C SER A 291 -13.99 -8.29 -17.68
N GLY A 292 -13.34 -8.49 -16.53
CA GLY A 292 -13.39 -9.76 -15.83
C GLY A 292 -12.59 -9.76 -14.54
N ALA A 293 -12.49 -10.94 -13.92
CA ALA A 293 -11.61 -11.16 -12.80
C ALA A 293 -10.14 -11.04 -13.25
N LEU A 294 -9.37 -10.18 -12.58
CA LEU A 294 -7.96 -9.98 -12.88
C LEU A 294 -7.12 -11.14 -12.34
N CYS A 295 -6.43 -11.82 -13.23
CA CYS A 295 -5.49 -12.89 -12.95
C CYS A 295 -4.13 -12.59 -13.56
N ILE A 296 -3.07 -13.23 -13.05
CA ILE A 296 -1.72 -13.17 -13.63
C ILE A 296 -1.33 -14.58 -14.08
N SER A 297 -0.94 -14.73 -15.35
CA SER A 297 -0.77 -16.05 -15.99
C SER A 297 0.56 -16.73 -15.76
N GLN A 298 1.51 -16.05 -15.10
CA GLN A 298 2.82 -16.60 -14.77
C GLN A 298 3.33 -16.01 -13.46
N ALA A 299 4.25 -16.72 -12.81
CA ALA A 299 4.92 -16.21 -11.62
C ALA A 299 5.89 -15.06 -11.97
N TRP A 300 6.11 -14.17 -11.01
CA TRP A 300 7.07 -13.07 -11.09
C TRP A 300 7.96 -13.07 -9.84
N PRO A 301 9.12 -12.38 -9.85
CA PRO A 301 10.08 -12.46 -8.75
C PRO A 301 9.52 -12.08 -7.38
N GLY A 302 8.74 -10.99 -7.31
CA GLY A 302 8.18 -10.45 -6.06
C GLY A 302 6.96 -11.19 -5.50
N MET A 303 6.50 -12.26 -6.15
CA MET A 303 5.34 -13.03 -5.72
C MET A 303 5.57 -13.66 -4.33
N ALA A 304 4.62 -13.52 -3.42
CA ALA A 304 4.66 -14.21 -2.13
C ALA A 304 4.77 -15.74 -2.33
N ARG A 305 5.50 -16.42 -1.45
CA ARG A 305 5.75 -17.86 -1.58
C ARG A 305 4.71 -18.72 -0.88
N THR A 306 4.16 -18.24 0.22
CA THR A 306 3.18 -18.99 1.02
C THR A 306 2.50 -18.09 2.06
N ILE A 307 1.46 -18.63 2.71
CA ILE A 307 1.03 -18.20 4.04
C ILE A 307 1.81 -19.03 5.07
N TYR A 308 2.40 -18.36 6.06
CA TYR A 308 3.22 -18.99 7.09
C TYR A 308 2.43 -20.01 7.89
N GLY A 309 2.92 -21.26 7.92
CA GLY A 309 2.29 -22.37 8.62
C GLY A 309 1.02 -22.93 7.96
N ASP A 310 0.60 -22.42 6.79
CA ASP A 310 -0.62 -22.85 6.11
C ASP A 310 -0.54 -22.67 4.58
N HIS A 311 0.25 -23.52 3.92
CA HIS A 311 0.43 -23.45 2.46
C HIS A 311 -0.86 -23.79 1.69
N GLN A 312 -1.70 -24.69 2.22
CA GLN A 312 -2.95 -25.05 1.55
C GLN A 312 -3.89 -23.83 1.47
N ARG A 313 -3.97 -23.02 2.53
CA ARG A 313 -4.73 -21.76 2.49
C ARG A 313 -4.19 -20.78 1.46
N PHE A 314 -2.88 -20.78 1.18
CA PHE A 314 -2.30 -19.97 0.11
C PHE A 314 -2.77 -20.47 -1.27
N VAL A 315 -2.69 -21.78 -1.52
CA VAL A 315 -3.19 -22.38 -2.76
C VAL A 315 -4.68 -22.11 -2.95
N ASP A 316 -5.48 -22.33 -1.90
CA ASP A 316 -6.93 -22.13 -1.92
C ASP A 316 -7.32 -20.67 -2.17
N ALA A 317 -6.58 -19.73 -1.60
CA ALA A 317 -6.88 -18.31 -1.73
C ALA A 317 -6.52 -17.75 -3.12
N TYR A 318 -5.38 -18.16 -3.70
CA TYR A 318 -4.81 -17.46 -4.87
C TYR A 318 -4.81 -18.30 -6.16
N PHE A 319 -5.03 -19.62 -6.11
CA PHE A 319 -4.90 -20.48 -7.31
C PHE A 319 -6.08 -21.42 -7.55
N LYS A 320 -6.90 -21.68 -6.53
CA LYS A 320 -8.02 -22.62 -6.64
C LYS A 320 -9.17 -22.11 -7.52
N ALA A 321 -9.45 -20.80 -7.48
CA ALA A 321 -10.51 -20.20 -8.28
C ALA A 321 -10.25 -20.33 -9.79
N TYR A 322 -8.99 -20.11 -10.20
CA TYR A 322 -8.56 -20.17 -11.60
C TYR A 322 -7.26 -21.00 -11.71
N PRO A 323 -7.35 -22.34 -11.83
CA PRO A 323 -6.19 -23.21 -11.86
C PRO A 323 -5.19 -22.82 -12.96
N GLY A 324 -3.90 -22.71 -12.59
CA GLY A 324 -2.83 -22.27 -13.49
C GLY A 324 -2.60 -20.76 -13.51
N TYR A 325 -3.44 -19.98 -12.83
CA TYR A 325 -3.35 -18.52 -12.75
C TYR A 325 -3.30 -18.06 -11.30
N TYR A 326 -2.60 -16.96 -11.03
CA TYR A 326 -2.72 -16.25 -9.76
C TYR A 326 -3.95 -15.34 -9.81
N PHE A 327 -4.94 -15.61 -8.97
CA PHE A 327 -6.10 -14.76 -8.78
C PHE A 327 -5.80 -13.62 -7.81
N THR A 328 -6.02 -12.39 -8.27
CA THR A 328 -5.75 -11.18 -7.48
C THR A 328 -6.86 -10.88 -6.47
N GLY A 329 -8.08 -11.37 -6.71
CA GLY A 329 -9.26 -10.93 -5.96
C GLY A 329 -9.87 -9.61 -6.46
N ASP A 330 -9.28 -8.98 -7.48
CA ASP A 330 -9.73 -7.71 -8.04
C ASP A 330 -10.35 -7.93 -9.44
N GLY A 331 -11.26 -7.04 -9.82
CA GLY A 331 -11.78 -6.92 -11.17
C GLY A 331 -10.98 -5.91 -11.96
N ALA A 332 -10.92 -6.11 -13.28
CA ALA A 332 -10.32 -5.12 -14.17
C ALA A 332 -11.03 -5.07 -15.52
N HIS A 333 -10.91 -3.90 -16.15
CA HIS A 333 -11.31 -3.63 -17.52
C HIS A 333 -10.05 -3.41 -18.37
N GLY A 334 -9.87 -4.24 -19.40
CA GLY A 334 -8.81 -4.15 -20.39
C GLY A 334 -9.31 -3.43 -21.62
N THR A 335 -8.70 -2.29 -21.95
CA THR A 335 -9.08 -1.43 -23.09
C THR A 335 -8.50 -1.95 -24.42
N GLU A 336 -8.95 -1.38 -25.53
CA GLU A 336 -8.37 -1.65 -26.86
C GLU A 336 -6.90 -1.24 -26.97
N GLY A 337 -6.46 -0.21 -26.24
CA GLY A 337 -5.06 0.20 -26.16
C GLY A 337 -4.16 -0.70 -25.30
N GLY A 338 -4.70 -1.80 -24.74
CA GLY A 338 -3.96 -2.71 -23.86
C GLY A 338 -3.73 -2.15 -22.45
N TYR A 339 -4.44 -1.09 -22.06
CA TYR A 339 -4.41 -0.54 -20.71
C TYR A 339 -5.44 -1.22 -19.80
N TYR A 340 -5.10 -1.35 -18.53
CA TYR A 340 -5.93 -1.96 -17.48
C TYR A 340 -6.42 -0.89 -16.49
N GLN A 341 -7.74 -0.81 -16.34
CA GLN A 341 -8.42 -0.10 -15.24
C GLN A 341 -8.79 -1.12 -14.18
N ILE A 342 -8.52 -0.83 -12.91
CA ILE A 342 -8.95 -1.66 -11.79
C ILE A 342 -10.36 -1.23 -11.41
N THR A 343 -11.30 -2.18 -11.36
CA THR A 343 -12.73 -1.89 -11.07
C THR A 343 -13.07 -2.13 -9.60
N GLY A 344 -12.09 -2.50 -8.78
CA GLY A 344 -12.25 -2.76 -7.35
C GLY A 344 -12.20 -4.25 -7.00
N ARG A 345 -12.45 -4.54 -5.72
CA ARG A 345 -12.49 -5.88 -5.14
C ARG A 345 -13.66 -6.68 -5.70
N MET A 346 -13.42 -7.91 -6.16
CA MET A 346 -14.49 -8.79 -6.67
C MET A 346 -15.45 -9.26 -5.57
N ASP A 347 -14.98 -9.28 -4.31
CA ASP A 347 -15.83 -9.51 -3.14
C ASP A 347 -16.72 -8.30 -2.77
N ASP A 348 -16.42 -7.12 -3.30
CA ASP A 348 -17.22 -5.90 -3.11
C ASP A 348 -18.06 -5.54 -4.36
N VAL A 349 -18.05 -6.36 -5.42
CA VAL A 349 -18.88 -6.12 -6.63
C VAL A 349 -20.35 -6.34 -6.31
N ILE A 350 -21.17 -5.32 -6.57
CA ILE A 350 -22.62 -5.36 -6.34
C ILE A 350 -23.31 -5.89 -7.60
N ASN A 351 -24.17 -6.89 -7.43
CA ASN A 351 -24.98 -7.43 -8.52
C ASN A 351 -26.41 -6.86 -8.49
N ILE A 352 -26.66 -5.86 -9.33
CA ILE A 352 -27.96 -5.20 -9.43
C ILE A 352 -28.66 -5.69 -10.71
N SER A 353 -29.67 -6.54 -10.54
CA SER A 353 -30.51 -7.03 -11.65
C SER A 353 -29.72 -7.70 -12.79
N GLY A 354 -28.61 -8.38 -12.47
CA GLY A 354 -27.75 -9.07 -13.44
C GLY A 354 -26.63 -8.22 -14.03
N HIS A 355 -26.54 -6.94 -13.67
CA HIS A 355 -25.41 -6.08 -13.98
C HIS A 355 -24.44 -6.06 -12.81
N ARG A 356 -23.16 -6.37 -13.09
CA ARG A 356 -22.08 -6.30 -12.11
C ARG A 356 -21.46 -4.93 -12.15
N LEU A 357 -21.63 -4.17 -11.06
CA LEU A 357 -21.09 -2.83 -10.91
C LEU A 357 -19.96 -2.88 -9.88
N GLY A 358 -18.79 -2.37 -10.25
CA GLY A 358 -17.71 -2.14 -9.29
C GLY A 358 -18.08 -0.99 -8.36
N THR A 359 -17.84 -1.13 -7.06
CA THR A 359 -18.10 -0.06 -6.09
C THR A 359 -17.35 1.22 -6.43
N ALA A 360 -16.12 1.10 -6.93
CA ALA A 360 -15.30 2.23 -7.35
C ALA A 360 -15.94 3.08 -8.46
N GLU A 361 -16.62 2.45 -9.44
CA GLU A 361 -17.30 3.17 -10.52
C GLU A 361 -18.48 4.00 -9.99
N ILE A 362 -19.24 3.43 -9.04
CA ILE A 362 -20.37 4.12 -8.41
C ILE A 362 -19.86 5.22 -7.47
N GLU A 363 -18.80 4.95 -6.69
CA GLU A 363 -18.15 5.91 -5.80
C GLU A 363 -17.63 7.13 -6.57
N ASP A 364 -16.97 6.91 -7.70
CA ASP A 364 -16.48 7.97 -8.59
C ASP A 364 -17.65 8.82 -9.14
N ALA A 365 -18.73 8.18 -9.62
CA ALA A 365 -19.90 8.91 -10.13
C ALA A 365 -20.60 9.75 -9.05
N ILE A 366 -20.60 9.30 -7.79
CA ILE A 366 -21.15 10.05 -6.65
C ILE A 366 -20.20 11.20 -6.26
N ALA A 367 -18.89 10.97 -6.30
CA ALA A 367 -17.88 11.97 -5.95
C ALA A 367 -17.83 13.15 -6.94
N ASP A 368 -18.41 13.02 -8.14
CA ASP A 368 -18.57 14.14 -9.08
C ASP A 368 -19.47 15.27 -8.55
N HIS A 369 -20.31 15.00 -7.54
CA HIS A 369 -21.16 16.04 -6.95
C HIS A 369 -20.35 16.93 -5.98
N PRO A 370 -20.32 18.28 -6.14
CA PRO A 370 -19.45 19.17 -5.36
C PRO A 370 -19.67 19.15 -3.83
N ALA A 371 -20.83 18.68 -3.38
CA ALA A 371 -21.17 18.56 -1.97
C ALA A 371 -20.76 17.21 -1.34
N VAL A 372 -20.24 16.26 -2.12
CA VAL A 372 -19.86 14.93 -1.65
C VAL A 372 -18.34 14.82 -1.55
N PRO A 373 -17.77 14.89 -0.33
CA PRO A 373 -16.34 14.94 -0.11
C PRO A 373 -15.69 13.54 0.00
N GLU A 374 -16.48 12.50 0.23
CA GLU A 374 -16.10 11.09 0.17
C GLU A 374 -17.38 10.26 0.01
N SER A 375 -17.30 9.21 -0.79
CA SER A 375 -18.36 8.25 -1.03
C SER A 375 -17.85 6.85 -0.70
N ALA A 376 -18.71 6.04 -0.12
CA ALA A 376 -18.49 4.61 0.03
C ALA A 376 -19.77 3.89 -0.38
N VAL A 377 -19.63 2.90 -1.25
CA VAL A 377 -20.76 2.14 -1.78
C VAL A 377 -20.64 0.70 -1.30
N ILE A 378 -21.71 0.21 -0.69
CA ILE A 378 -21.81 -1.18 -0.23
C ILE A 378 -23.03 -1.86 -0.83
N GLY A 379 -22.88 -3.14 -1.17
CA GLY A 379 -23.99 -4.00 -1.54
C GLY A 379 -24.80 -4.40 -0.32
N TYR A 380 -26.12 -4.45 -0.45
CA TYR A 380 -27.00 -5.06 0.54
C TYR A 380 -28.02 -5.99 -0.12
N PRO A 381 -28.49 -7.06 0.54
CA PRO A 381 -29.49 -7.96 -0.04
C PRO A 381 -30.79 -7.22 -0.36
N HIS A 382 -31.31 -7.39 -1.59
CA HIS A 382 -32.54 -6.73 -2.04
C HIS A 382 -33.49 -7.70 -2.74
N ASP A 383 -34.69 -7.88 -2.18
CA ASP A 383 -35.67 -8.92 -2.56
C ASP A 383 -36.06 -8.93 -4.05
N ILE A 384 -35.97 -7.79 -4.74
CA ILE A 384 -36.32 -7.65 -6.16
C ILE A 384 -35.10 -7.65 -7.08
N LYS A 385 -33.96 -7.15 -6.61
CA LYS A 385 -32.80 -6.83 -7.46
C LYS A 385 -31.65 -7.84 -7.31
N GLY A 386 -31.77 -8.79 -6.38
CA GLY A 386 -30.65 -9.62 -5.92
C GLY A 386 -29.92 -8.86 -4.82
N GLU A 387 -29.15 -7.85 -5.24
CA GLU A 387 -28.53 -6.86 -4.36
C GLU A 387 -28.98 -5.44 -4.72
N GLY A 388 -29.10 -4.59 -3.71
CA GLY A 388 -29.29 -3.15 -3.83
C GLY A 388 -28.02 -2.42 -3.41
N GLU A 389 -27.92 -1.15 -3.80
CA GLU A 389 -26.81 -0.26 -3.43
C GLU A 389 -27.26 0.71 -2.33
N CYS A 390 -26.49 0.79 -1.24
CA CYS A 390 -26.72 1.79 -0.19
C CYS A 390 -25.54 2.76 -0.19
N PRO A 391 -25.63 3.90 -0.90
CA PRO A 391 -24.60 4.92 -0.86
C PRO A 391 -24.54 5.53 0.54
N ARG A 392 -23.34 5.62 1.11
CA ARG A 392 -23.11 6.38 2.35
C ARG A 392 -22.31 7.64 1.99
N GLU A 393 -22.93 8.79 2.20
CA GLU A 393 -22.35 10.10 1.91
C GLU A 393 -22.03 10.82 3.23
N GLU A 394 -20.88 11.47 3.29
CA GLU A 394 -20.55 12.39 4.38
C GLU A 394 -20.75 13.82 3.89
N LEU A 395 -21.94 14.39 4.05
CA LEU A 395 -22.25 15.73 3.51
C LEU A 395 -21.39 16.82 4.16
N LEU A 396 -21.02 17.85 3.37
CA LEU A 396 -20.44 19.08 3.93
C LEU A 396 -21.39 19.65 5.00
N PRO A 397 -20.90 20.05 6.19
CA PRO A 397 -21.72 20.80 7.13
C PRO A 397 -22.19 22.08 6.44
N ASP A 398 -23.50 22.34 6.50
CA ASP A 398 -24.11 23.56 5.97
C ASP A 398 -23.32 24.79 6.44
N CYS A 399 -22.91 25.64 5.50
CA CYS A 399 -22.16 26.88 5.74
C CYS A 399 -22.93 27.88 6.60
#